data_AF-A0AAJ4E1Q5-F1
#
_entry.id   AF-A0AAJ4E1Q5-F1
#
_cell.length_a   1.000
_cell.length_b   1.000
_cell.length_c   1.000
_cell.angle_alpha   90.00
_cell.angle_beta   90.00
_cell.angle_gamma   90.00
#
_symmetry.space_group_name_H-M   'P 1'
#
loop_
_entity.id
_entity.type
_entity.pdbx_description
1 polymer ?
#
loop_
_entity_poly.entity_id
_entity_poly.type
_entity_poly.pdbx_seq_one_letter_code
_entity_poly.pdbx_strand_id
1 'polypeptide(L)'
;MKRSEYEIVCNQLSHIKSTTESAIRALELNLKYLNTIESQLRTCIDNKALIATLTLPSLCPTDPTKQPSDLIKIKEVTQMTSLSRSTIYTKINQQDFPQSISLSCRSVAWVRKEVEDWIYLKMDER
;
A
#
# COMPACT_ATOMS: atom_id res chain seq x y z
N MET A 1 -13.81 35.17 -39.42
CA MET A 1 -14.01 34.15 -38.38
C MET A 1 -15.41 34.32 -37.82
N LYS A 2 -16.22 33.27 -37.88
CA LYS A 2 -17.60 33.30 -37.36
C LYS A 2 -17.56 33.26 -35.84
N ARG A 3 -18.56 33.85 -35.18
CA ARG A 3 -18.67 33.89 -33.70
C ARG A 3 -18.56 32.49 -33.07
N SER A 4 -19.13 31.47 -33.72
CA SER A 4 -19.06 30.07 -33.31
C SER A 4 -17.65 29.47 -33.36
N GLU A 5 -16.83 29.87 -34.34
CA GLU A 5 -15.44 29.39 -34.46
C GLU A 5 -14.57 29.97 -33.34
N TYR A 6 -14.78 31.25 -33.00
CA TYR A 6 -14.09 31.89 -31.87
C TYR A 6 -14.43 31.21 -30.54
N GLU A 7 -15.70 30.90 -30.31
CA GLU A 7 -16.17 30.27 -29.08
C GLU A 7 -15.58 28.86 -28.88
N ILE A 8 -15.47 28.07 -29.96
CA ILE A 8 -14.81 26.75 -29.93
C ILE A 8 -13.34 26.89 -29.54
N VAL A 9 -12.62 27.85 -30.13
CA VAL A 9 -11.21 28.09 -29.82
C VAL A 9 -11.04 28.52 -28.36
N CYS A 10 -11.89 29.41 -27.84
CA CYS A 10 -11.85 29.82 -26.44
C CYS A 10 -12.07 28.64 -25.47
N ASN A 11 -13.00 27.74 -25.80
CA ASN A 11 -13.27 26.55 -24.99
C ASN A 11 -12.08 25.58 -25.01
N GLN A 12 -11.49 25.34 -26.18
CA GLN A 12 -10.29 24.50 -26.32
C GLN A 12 -9.10 25.07 -25.54
N LEU A 13 -8.86 26.38 -25.64
CA LEU A 13 -7.80 27.05 -24.89
C LEU A 13 -8.02 26.97 -23.38
N SER A 14 -9.26 27.12 -22.91
CA SER A 14 -9.61 27.00 -21.50
C SER A 14 -9.35 25.58 -20.98
N HIS A 15 -9.68 24.56 -21.76
CA HIS A 15 -9.40 23.17 -21.40
C HIS A 15 -7.90 22.88 -21.35
N ILE A 16 -7.14 23.30 -22.36
CA ILE A 16 -5.68 23.14 -22.40
C ILE A 16 -5.05 23.81 -21.18
N LYS A 17 -5.45 25.06 -20.87
CA LYS A 17 -4.98 25.78 -19.69
C LYS A 17 -5.23 24.98 -18.41
N SER A 18 -6.46 24.50 -18.20
CA SER A 18 -6.80 23.71 -17.00
C SER A 18 -5.99 22.41 -16.91
N THR A 19 -5.78 21.73 -18.02
CA THR A 19 -4.99 20.49 -18.08
C THR A 19 -3.53 20.75 -17.78
N THR A 20 -2.95 21.82 -18.33
CA THR A 20 -1.57 22.23 -18.04
C THR A 20 -1.40 22.63 -16.57
N GLU A 21 -2.32 23.42 -16.00
CA GLU A 21 -2.29 23.78 -14.58
C GLU A 21 -2.38 22.54 -13.68
N SER A 22 -3.21 21.57 -14.04
CA SER A 22 -3.30 20.30 -13.32
C SER A 22 -1.98 19.51 -13.37
N ALA A 23 -1.36 19.42 -14.54
CA ALA A 23 -0.08 18.76 -14.72
C ALA A 23 1.05 19.46 -13.93
N ILE A 24 1.09 20.79 -13.91
CA ILE A 24 2.04 21.57 -13.11
C ILE A 24 1.89 21.24 -11.63
N ARG A 25 0.67 21.29 -11.10
CA ARG A 25 0.40 20.96 -9.68
C ARG A 25 0.87 19.54 -9.32
N ALA A 26 0.66 18.57 -10.20
CA ALA A 26 1.12 17.20 -9.98
C ALA A 26 2.65 17.10 -9.94
N LEU A 27 3.34 17.79 -10.86
CA LEU A 27 4.81 17.82 -10.88
C LEU A 27 5.39 18.56 -9.66
N GLU A 28 4.79 19.66 -9.24
CA GLU A 28 5.17 20.38 -8.01
C GLU A 28 5.04 19.49 -6.77
N LEU A 29 3.98 18.69 -6.69
CA LEU A 29 3.80 17.72 -5.62
C LEU A 29 4.89 16.64 -5.62
N ASN A 30 5.20 16.10 -6.80
CA ASN A 30 6.28 15.12 -6.97
C ASN A 30 7.63 15.69 -6.54
N LEU A 31 7.94 16.93 -6.93
CA LEU A 31 9.17 17.62 -6.52
C LEU A 31 9.23 17.81 -5.00
N LYS A 32 8.12 18.23 -4.38
CA LYS A 32 8.03 18.38 -2.92
C LYS A 32 8.30 17.04 -2.21
N TYR A 33 7.76 15.95 -2.74
CA TYR A 33 7.98 14.61 -2.20
C TYR A 33 9.46 14.21 -2.27
N LEU A 34 10.10 14.39 -3.43
CA LEU A 34 11.53 14.09 -3.60
C LEU A 34 12.41 14.90 -2.66
N ASN A 35 12.15 16.21 -2.53
CA ASN A 35 12.88 17.07 -1.60
C ASN A 35 12.70 16.63 -0.13
N THR A 36 11.52 16.11 0.22
CA THR A 36 11.25 15.59 1.57
C THR A 36 12.09 14.34 1.84
N ILE A 37 12.15 13.41 0.88
CA ILE A 37 13.00 12.22 0.98
C ILE A 37 14.46 12.62 1.09
N GLU A 38 14.92 13.55 0.25
CA GLU A 38 16.30 14.03 0.30
C GLU A 38 16.64 14.63 1.66
N SER A 39 15.76 15.45 2.23
CA SER A 39 15.93 16.00 3.58
C SER A 39 16.02 14.90 4.64
N GLN A 40 15.15 13.88 4.57
CA GLN A 40 15.15 12.76 5.51
C GLN A 40 16.46 11.97 5.44
N LEU A 41 16.92 11.66 4.22
CA LEU A 41 18.18 10.95 3.99
C LEU A 41 19.39 11.75 4.49
N ARG A 42 19.43 13.08 4.26
CA ARG A 42 20.49 13.96 4.78
C ARG A 42 20.55 13.91 6.31
N THR A 43 19.41 14.04 6.99
CA THR A 43 19.35 13.95 8.47
C THR A 43 19.73 12.57 9.02
N CYS A 44 19.55 11.50 8.25
CA CYS A 44 19.97 10.15 8.62
C CYS A 44 21.47 9.92 8.43
N ILE A 45 22.12 10.63 7.49
CA ILE A 45 23.57 10.52 7.25
C ILE A 45 24.36 11.25 8.34
N ASP A 46 23.87 12.41 8.82
CA ASP A 46 24.54 13.19 9.87
C ASP A 46 24.45 12.52 11.25
N ASN A 47 23.43 11.68 11.48
CA ASN A 47 23.29 10.85 12.69
C ASN A 47 23.82 9.43 12.43
N LYS A 48 25.13 9.24 12.64
CA LYS A 48 25.87 7.97 12.45
C LYS A 48 25.50 6.84 13.44
N ALA A 49 24.21 6.57 13.64
CA ALA A 49 23.72 5.56 14.60
C ALA A 49 22.58 4.67 14.04
N LEU A 50 22.49 4.49 12.71
CA LEU A 50 21.33 3.84 12.10
C LEU A 50 21.61 2.64 11.18
N ILE A 51 22.74 1.95 11.34
CA ILE A 51 22.90 0.60 10.74
C ILE A 51 21.99 -0.46 11.39
N ALA A 52 21.21 -0.10 12.42
CA ALA A 52 20.15 -0.93 12.98
C ALA A 52 18.75 -0.67 12.38
N THR A 53 18.58 0.34 11.51
CA THR A 53 17.28 0.71 10.93
C THR A 53 17.36 0.80 9.41
N LEU A 54 18.03 -0.16 8.78
CA LEU A 54 17.78 -0.49 7.36
C LEU A 54 16.46 -1.25 7.22
N THR A 55 15.38 -0.70 7.77
CA THR A 55 14.02 -1.08 7.41
C THR A 55 13.55 -0.08 6.38
N LEU A 56 13.76 -0.43 5.11
CA LEU A 56 13.14 0.25 3.97
C LEU A 56 11.63 0.37 4.20
N PRO A 57 11.05 1.57 4.31
CA PRO A 57 9.60 1.75 4.20
C PRO A 57 9.26 1.75 2.71
N SER A 58 8.68 0.64 2.26
CA SER A 58 7.77 0.52 1.11
C SER A 58 7.87 1.62 0.03
N LEU A 59 8.61 1.32 -1.03
CA LEU A 59 8.42 1.90 -2.36
C LEU A 59 7.04 1.44 -2.90
N CYS A 60 5.98 2.12 -2.49
CA CYS A 60 4.69 2.11 -3.17
C CYS A 60 4.00 3.46 -2.90
N PRO A 61 3.24 4.01 -3.86
CA PRO A 61 2.35 5.13 -3.59
C PRO A 61 1.27 4.61 -2.62
N THR A 62 1.55 4.73 -1.33
CA THR A 62 0.68 4.25 -0.26
C THR A 62 -0.29 5.35 0.06
N ASP A 63 -1.56 5.02 -0.14
CA ASP A 63 -2.74 5.72 0.38
C ASP A 63 -2.50 6.05 1.88
N PRO A 64 -2.52 7.33 2.28
CA PRO A 64 -1.91 7.79 3.55
C PRO A 64 -2.67 7.41 4.84
N THR A 65 -3.52 6.38 4.86
CA THR A 65 -4.41 6.13 6.01
C THR A 65 -4.62 4.68 6.46
N LYS A 66 -3.61 3.79 6.38
CA LYS A 66 -3.75 2.49 7.07
C LYS A 66 -2.47 1.92 7.66
N GLN A 67 -2.20 2.28 8.91
CA GLN A 67 -1.55 1.43 9.92
C GLN A 67 -2.33 1.67 11.22
N PRO A 68 -3.03 0.64 11.74
CA PRO A 68 -2.40 -0.32 12.65
C PRO A 68 -2.77 -1.76 12.29
N SER A 69 -1.75 -2.64 12.21
CA SER A 69 -1.87 -4.11 12.04
C SER A 69 -2.90 -4.53 10.98
N ASP A 70 -2.46 -4.72 9.74
CA ASP A 70 -3.33 -5.12 8.64
C ASP A 70 -3.96 -6.50 8.92
N LEU A 71 -5.21 -6.48 9.39
CA LEU A 71 -5.99 -7.67 9.70
C LEU A 71 -6.81 -8.10 8.49
N ILE A 72 -6.70 -9.38 8.13
CA ILE A 72 -7.38 -9.97 6.98
C ILE A 72 -8.45 -10.95 7.46
N LYS A 73 -9.58 -10.99 6.74
CA LYS A 73 -10.69 -11.91 7.04
C LYS A 73 -10.46 -13.25 6.36
N ILE A 74 -11.17 -14.29 6.82
CA ILE A 74 -11.08 -15.65 6.25
C ILE A 74 -11.24 -15.71 4.72
N LYS A 75 -12.04 -14.82 4.12
CA LYS A 75 -12.18 -14.74 2.65
C LYS A 75 -10.87 -14.43 1.95
N GLU A 76 -10.10 -13.50 2.50
CA GLU A 76 -8.82 -13.07 1.97
C GLU A 76 -7.73 -14.11 2.26
N VAL A 77 -7.72 -14.70 3.46
CA VAL A 77 -6.82 -15.82 3.80
C VAL A 77 -6.97 -16.99 2.83
N THR A 78 -8.21 -17.37 2.50
CA THR A 78 -8.51 -18.40 1.50
C THR A 78 -8.01 -18.03 0.10
N GLN A 79 -8.08 -16.75 -0.28
CA GLN A 79 -7.57 -16.29 -1.57
C GLN A 79 -6.04 -16.34 -1.63
N MET A 80 -5.35 -15.95 -0.54
CA MET A 80 -3.89 -15.94 -0.48
C MET A 80 -3.30 -17.35 -0.46
N THR A 81 -3.87 -18.25 0.34
CA THR A 81 -3.35 -19.60 0.53
C THR A 81 -3.89 -20.61 -0.48
N SER A 82 -4.94 -20.26 -1.23
CA SER A 82 -5.75 -21.18 -2.05
C SER A 82 -6.31 -22.39 -1.28
N LEU A 83 -6.33 -22.34 0.06
CA LEU A 83 -6.84 -23.40 0.92
C LEU A 83 -8.32 -23.16 1.28
N SER A 84 -9.09 -24.25 1.32
CA SER A 84 -10.47 -24.20 1.79
C SER A 84 -10.54 -23.81 3.27
N ARG A 85 -11.68 -23.23 3.70
CA ARG A 85 -11.88 -22.83 5.10
C ARG A 85 -11.72 -24.00 6.09
N SER A 86 -12.24 -25.18 5.73
CA SER A 86 -12.11 -26.36 6.58
C SER A 86 -10.65 -26.77 6.72
N THR A 87 -9.88 -26.75 5.62
CA THR A 87 -8.44 -27.03 5.65
C THR A 87 -7.69 -26.05 6.56
N ILE A 88 -8.02 -24.76 6.50
CA ILE A 88 -7.43 -23.74 7.36
C ILE A 88 -7.69 -24.08 8.83
N TYR A 89 -8.94 -24.36 9.21
CA TYR A 89 -9.25 -24.74 10.61
C TYR A 89 -8.60 -26.05 11.04
N THR A 90 -8.48 -27.05 10.16
CA THR A 90 -7.73 -28.27 10.44
C THR A 90 -6.26 -27.98 10.72
N LYS A 91 -5.62 -27.12 9.91
CA LYS A 91 -4.22 -26.72 10.12
C LYS A 91 -4.03 -25.89 11.39
N ILE A 92 -4.99 -25.03 11.74
CA ILE A 92 -4.99 -24.30 13.02
C ILE A 92 -5.02 -25.29 14.19
N ASN A 93 -5.86 -26.32 14.14
CA ASN A 93 -5.92 -27.36 15.17
C ASN A 93 -4.63 -28.20 15.23
N GLN A 94 -3.95 -28.37 14.10
CA GLN A 94 -2.65 -29.04 14.00
C GLN A 94 -1.46 -28.13 14.39
N GLN A 95 -1.72 -26.87 14.77
CA GLN A 95 -0.69 -25.86 15.06
C GLN A 95 0.27 -25.58 13.88
N ASP A 96 -0.14 -25.91 12.65
CA ASP A 96 0.60 -25.70 11.39
C ASP A 96 0.06 -24.49 10.60
N PHE A 97 -0.65 -23.57 11.27
CA PHE A 97 -1.17 -22.33 10.66
C PHE A 97 -1.27 -21.21 11.71
N PRO A 98 -1.12 -19.92 11.30
CA PRO A 98 -1.27 -18.78 12.21
C PRO A 98 -2.60 -18.75 12.97
N GLN A 99 -2.54 -18.35 14.24
CA GLN A 99 -3.70 -18.26 15.11
C GLN A 99 -4.61 -17.08 14.74
N SER A 100 -5.92 -17.27 14.84
CA SER A 100 -6.88 -16.22 14.54
C SER A 100 -7.10 -15.29 15.74
N ILE A 101 -7.18 -13.99 15.50
CA ILE A 101 -7.54 -12.97 16.47
C ILE A 101 -9.07 -12.77 16.45
N SER A 102 -9.71 -12.97 17.60
CA SER A 102 -11.13 -12.70 17.77
C SER A 102 -11.35 -11.19 17.93
N LEU A 103 -12.07 -10.58 16.97
CA LEU A 103 -12.44 -9.16 17.00
C LEU A 103 -13.82 -8.94 17.64
N SER A 104 -14.69 -9.96 17.57
CA SER A 104 -16.01 -9.96 18.20
C SER A 104 -16.52 -11.40 18.31
N CYS A 105 -17.69 -11.60 18.94
CA CYS A 105 -18.32 -12.91 19.08
C CYS A 105 -18.58 -13.66 17.75
N ARG A 106 -18.60 -12.96 16.60
CA ARG A 106 -18.86 -13.54 15.28
C ARG A 106 -17.78 -13.26 14.24
N SER A 107 -16.74 -12.50 14.59
CA SER A 107 -15.71 -12.09 13.63
C SER A 107 -14.32 -12.42 14.14
N VAL A 108 -13.61 -13.20 13.32
CA VAL A 108 -12.20 -13.53 13.49
C VAL A 108 -11.40 -12.94 12.33
N ALA A 109 -10.16 -12.57 12.60
CA ALA A 109 -9.23 -12.06 11.61
C ALA A 109 -7.82 -12.60 11.87
N TRP A 110 -6.94 -12.49 10.87
CA TRP A 110 -5.54 -12.87 10.96
C TRP A 110 -4.67 -11.67 10.67
N VAL A 111 -3.46 -11.65 11.24
CA VAL A 111 -2.46 -10.66 10.83
C VAL A 111 -1.98 -11.05 9.43
N ARG A 112 -2.10 -10.13 8.46
CA ARG A 112 -1.66 -10.35 7.07
C ARG A 112 -0.25 -10.92 7.02
N LYS A 113 0.65 -10.28 7.76
CA LYS A 113 2.07 -10.63 7.83
C LYS A 113 2.31 -12.07 8.29
N GLU A 114 1.61 -12.53 9.33
CA GLU A 114 1.78 -13.92 9.81
C GLU A 114 1.36 -14.95 8.76
N VAL A 115 0.31 -14.64 7.97
CA VAL A 115 -0.13 -15.51 6.87
C VAL A 115 0.87 -15.49 5.72
N GLU A 116 1.43 -14.33 5.38
CA GLU A 116 2.50 -14.20 4.38
C GLU A 116 3.75 -14.97 4.80
N ASP A 117 4.22 -14.77 6.04
CA ASP A 117 5.39 -15.46 6.60
C ASP A 117 5.20 -16.99 6.57
N TRP A 118 3.99 -17.48 6.88
CA TRP A 118 3.66 -18.91 6.76
C TRP A 118 3.74 -19.42 5.31
N ILE A 119 3.25 -18.64 4.34
CA ILE A 119 3.36 -19.00 2.92
C ILE A 119 4.84 -19.10 2.51
N TYR A 120 5.66 -18.11 2.89
CA TYR A 120 7.09 -18.13 2.58
C TYR A 120 7.80 -19.33 3.20
N LEU A 121 7.48 -19.69 4.45
CA LEU A 121 8.02 -20.88 5.09
C LEU A 121 7.66 -22.15 4.31
N LYS A 122 6.41 -22.29 3.86
CA LYS A 122 5.99 -23.44 3.02
C LYS A 122 6.62 -23.44 1.62
N MET A 123 7.05 -22.28 1.12
CA MET A 123 7.78 -22.20 -0.15
C MET A 123 9.25 -22.63 0.01
N ASP A 124 9.87 -22.37 1.16
CA ASP A 124 11.25 -22.74 1.46
C ASP A 124 11.40 -24.24 1.80
N GLU A 125 10.36 -24.87 2.35
CA GLU A 125 10.30 -26.32 2.62
C GLU A 125 10.25 -27.19 1.34
N ARG A 126 10.20 -26.62 0.13
CA ARG A 126 10.11 -27.33 -1.15
C ARG A 126 11.47 -27.56 -1.81
#